data_AF-A0A8T6V3U6-F1
#
_entry.id   AF-A0A8T6V3U6-F1
#
_cell.length_a   1.000
_cell.length_b   1.000
_cell.length_c   1.000
_cell.angle_alpha   90.00
_cell.angle_beta   90.00
_cell.angle_gamma   90.00
#
_symmetry.space_group_name_H-M   'P 1'
#
loop_
_entity.id
_entity.type
_entity.pdbx_description
1 polymer ?
#
loop_
_entity_poly.entity_id
_entity_poly.type
_entity_poly.pdbx_seq_one_letter_code
_entity_poly.pdbx_strand_id
1 'polypeptide(L)' 'MLEPENEVLVKITSAGTISIPKKFRQFMDLQKGDYVKVLMGNAELVLRKIVIN' A
#
# COMPACT_ATOMS: atom_id res chain seq x y z
N MET A 1 -14.88 1.64 10.16
CA MET A 1 -15.21 0.63 9.13
C MET A 1 -14.30 0.87 7.94
N LEU A 2 -13.79 -0.18 7.30
CA LEU A 2 -13.18 -0.03 5.99
C LEU A 2 -14.33 0.12 5.00
N GLU A 3 -14.47 1.30 4.41
CA GLU A 3 -15.55 1.53 3.46
C GLU A 3 -15.31 0.69 2.18
N PRO A 4 -16.33 -0.01 1.64
CA PRO A 4 -16.17 -0.94 0.52
C PRO A 4 -15.50 -0.34 -0.73
N GLU A 5 -15.66 0.96 -0.96
CA GLU A 5 -15.01 1.70 -2.05
C GLU A 5 -13.47 1.78 -1.94
N ASN A 6 -12.92 1.44 -0.78
CA ASN A 6 -11.49 1.42 -0.49
C ASN A 6 -10.88 0.02 -0.53
N GLU A 7 -11.64 -1.00 -0.95
CA GLU A 7 -11.13 -2.34 -1.18
C GLU A 7 -10.80 -2.53 -2.67
N VAL A 8 -9.63 -3.13 -2.95
CA VAL A 8 -9.26 -3.54 -4.31
C VAL A 8 -8.55 -4.88 -4.20
N LEU A 9 -9.14 -5.90 -4.85
CA LEU A 9 -8.47 -7.19 -5.00
C LEU A 9 -7.28 -7.03 -5.94
N VAL A 10 -6.08 -7.32 -5.44
CA VAL A 10 -4.84 -7.33 -6.23
C VAL A 10 -4.19 -8.70 -6.15
N LYS A 11 -3.61 -9.14 -7.26
CA LYS A 11 -2.87 -10.41 -7.32
C LYS A 11 -1.40 -10.19 -6.95
N ILE A 12 -0.84 -11.10 -6.16
CA ILE A 12 0.61 -11.18 -5.91
C ILE A 12 1.29 -11.64 -7.20
N THR A 13 2.30 -10.88 -7.65
CA THR A 13 3.09 -11.24 -8.83
C THR A 13 4.00 -12.43 -8.53
N SER A 14 4.56 -13.06 -9.58
CA SER A 14 5.55 -14.13 -9.40
C SER A 14 6.81 -13.68 -8.64
N ALA A 15 7.09 -12.37 -8.61
CA ALA A 15 8.20 -11.80 -7.84
C ALA A 15 7.84 -11.54 -6.36
N GLY A 16 6.65 -11.91 -5.91
CA GLY A 16 6.21 -11.71 -4.52
C GLY A 16 5.81 -10.27 -4.19
N THR A 17 5.50 -9.45 -5.20
CA THR A 17 5.11 -8.04 -5.01
C THR A 17 3.62 -7.84 -5.28
N ILE A 18 3.06 -6.78 -4.69
CA ILE A 18 1.76 -6.23 -5.06
C ILE A 18 1.95 -4.80 -5.60
N SER A 19 1.15 -4.45 -6.60
CA SER A 19 1.10 -3.08 -7.11
C SER A 19 0.08 -2.28 -6.32
N ILE A 20 0.49 -1.18 -5.69
CA ILE A 20 -0.44 -0.24 -5.04
C ILE A 20 -1.28 0.44 -6.14
N PRO A 21 -2.63 0.28 -6.13
CA PRO A 21 -3.52 0.89 -7.11
C PRO A 21 -3.29 2.40 -7.27
N LYS A 22 -3.47 2.91 -8.50
CA LYS A 22 -3.22 4.34 -8.83
C LYS A 22 -3.96 5.28 -7.88
N LYS A 23 -5.23 5.00 -7.58
CA LYS A 23 -6.05 5.81 -6.65
C LYS A 23 -5.41 5.95 -5.27
N PHE A 24 -4.85 4.86 -4.73
CA PHE A 24 -4.22 4.88 -3.40
C PHE A 24 -2.88 5.59 -3.43
N ARG A 25 -2.08 5.42 -4.49
CA ARG A 25 -0.84 6.21 -4.65
C ARG A 25 -1.13 7.71 -4.72
N GLN A 26 -2.14 8.13 -5.47
CA GLN A 26 -2.53 9.54 -5.56
C GLN A 26 -3.04 10.06 -4.21
N PHE A 27 -3.89 9.29 -3.53
CA PHE A 27 -4.42 9.65 -2.22
C PHE A 27 -3.32 9.77 -1.14
N MET A 28 -2.34 8.86 -1.16
CA MET A 28 -1.22 8.85 -0.22
C MET A 28 -0.03 9.73 -0.67
N ASP A 29 -0.14 10.40 -1.83
CA ASP A 29 0.94 11.12 -2.49
C ASP A 29 2.24 10.29 -2.61
N LEU A 30 2.13 9.02 -3.00
CA LEU A 30 3.28 8.13 -3.18
C LEU A 30 3.89 8.28 -4.57
N GLN A 31 5.18 8.57 -4.62
CA GLN A 31 5.96 8.74 -5.84
C GLN A 31 7.13 7.75 -5.94
N LYS A 32 7.77 7.69 -7.11
CA LYS A 32 8.95 6.86 -7.32
C LYS A 32 10.08 7.35 -6.39
N GLY A 33 10.61 6.45 -5.58
CA GLY A 33 11.67 6.76 -4.61
C GLY A 33 11.17 7.01 -3.19
N ASP A 34 9.86 7.14 -2.98
CA ASP A 34 9.30 7.22 -1.64
C ASP A 34 9.47 5.91 -0.88
N TYR A 35 9.67 6.03 0.42
CA TYR A 35 9.73 4.91 1.33
C TYR A 35 8.38 4.68 2.00
N VAL A 36 8.02 3.41 2.15
CA VAL A 36 6.88 2.98 2.94
C VAL A 36 7.33 1.99 4.00
N LYS A 37 6.78 2.11 5.20
CA LYS A 37 6.91 1.10 6.25
C LYS A 37 5.77 0.10 6.11
N VAL A 38 6.09 -1.18 6.05
CA VAL A 38 5.12 -2.28 6.07
C VAL A 38 5.04 -2.81 7.50
N LEU A 39 3.84 -2.85 8.08
CA LEU A 39 3.61 -3.42 9.40
C LEU A 39 2.71 -4.65 9.26
N MET A 40 3.07 -5.71 9.97
CA MET A 40 2.26 -6.93 10.09
C MET A 40 1.41 -6.84 11.36
N GLY A 41 0.10 -6.85 11.19
CA GLY A 41 -0.86 -7.17 12.25
C GLY A 41 -1.19 -8.66 12.27
N ASN A 42 -2.25 -9.06 12.98
CA ASN A 42 -2.61 -10.48 13.08
C ASN A 42 -2.88 -11.14 11.71
N ALA A 43 -3.63 -10.46 10.83
CA ALA A 43 -3.97 -10.96 9.49
C ALA A 43 -4.01 -9.82 8.44
N GLU A 44 -3.40 -8.68 8.75
CA GLU A 44 -3.48 -7.47 7.95
C GLU A 44 -2.09 -6.87 7.76
N LEU A 45 -1.84 -6.34 6.55
CA LEU A 45 -0.68 -5.52 6.26
C LEU A 45 -1.09 -4.06 6.23
N VAL A 46 -0.39 -3.23 6.99
CA VAL A 46 -0.58 -1.76 6.98
C VAL A 46 0.64 -1.12 6.34
N LEU A 47 0.40 -0.29 5.32
CA LEU A 47 1.41 0.53 4.67
C LEU A 47 1.37 1.96 5.21
N ARG A 48 2.52 2.51 5.60
CA ARG A 48 2.65 3.91 6.02
C ARG A 48 3.73 4.61 5.21
N LYS A 49 3.41 5.74 4.57
CA LYS A 49 4.43 6.62 3.98
C LYS A 49 5.34 7.12 5.11
N ILE A 50 6.65 7.11 4.87
CA ILE A 50 7.63 7.70 5.79
C ILE A 50 8.51 8.68 5.02
N VAL A 51 8.98 9.71 5.72
CA VAL A 51 9.99 10.65 5.21
C VAL A 51 11.29 10.30 5.92
N ILE A 52 12.34 10.03 5.15
CA ILE A 52 13.69 9.80 5.66
C ILE A 52 14.45 11.11 5.43
N ASN A 53 14.90 11.73 6.51
CA ASN A 53 15.75 12.92 6.51
C ASN A 53 17.20 12.54 6.77
#